data_AF-A0A329SYV6-F1
#
_entry.id   AF-A0A329SYV6-F1
#
_cell.length_a   1.000
_cell.length_b   1.000
_cell.length_c   1.000
_cell.angle_alpha   90.00
_cell.angle_beta   90.00
_cell.angle_gamma   90.00
#
_symmetry.space_group_name_H-M   'P 1'
#
loop_
_entity.id
_entity.type
_entity.pdbx_description
1 polymer ?
#
loop_
_entity_poly.entity_id
_entity_poly.type
_entity_poly.pdbx_seq_one_letter_code
_entity_poly.pdbx_strand_id
1 'polypeptide(L)'
;MKLWYLIVGTRTDAMSVNVERSDDVSDLLAAIKASNPFTFAGIDDIMVKLYLATQNDGEWFDADAPQTTALMEGDKATVDAICQTDLNQQDLLEQHFHSLETRKIHLLVRAVDAGKPLIQLIAKSSKPRSGV
;
A
#
# COMPACT_ATOMS: atom_id res chain seq x y z
N MET A 1 -1.83 -11.78 12.88
CA MET A 1 -1.29 -12.23 11.57
C MET A 1 -0.26 -11.24 11.05
N LYS A 2 0.70 -11.71 10.27
CA LYS A 2 1.70 -10.85 9.61
C LYS A 2 1.26 -10.59 8.18
N LEU A 3 1.09 -9.32 7.81
CA LEU A 3 0.73 -8.92 6.46
C LEU A 3 1.90 -8.24 5.77
N TRP A 4 2.19 -8.63 4.53
CA TRP A 4 3.17 -7.98 3.66
C TRP A 4 2.49 -6.99 2.71
N TYR A 5 3.10 -5.83 2.55
CA TYR A 5 2.57 -4.75 1.71
C TYR A 5 3.67 -4.04 0.91
N LEU A 6 3.26 -3.43 -0.19
CA LEU A 6 4.11 -2.59 -1.04
C LEU A 6 3.51 -1.18 -1.14
N ILE A 7 4.34 -0.15 -1.02
CA ILE A 7 3.91 1.24 -1.25
C ILE A 7 4.13 1.59 -2.72
N VAL A 8 3.04 1.65 -3.48
CA VAL A 8 3.02 1.93 -4.93
C VAL A 8 3.55 3.33 -5.19
N GLY A 9 4.50 3.51 -6.11
CA GLY A 9 5.10 4.81 -6.42
C GLY A 9 6.23 5.23 -5.47
N THR A 10 6.74 4.28 -4.68
CA THR A 10 7.98 4.42 -3.93
C THR A 10 8.95 3.32 -4.31
N ARG A 11 10.25 3.64 -4.40
CA ARG A 11 11.32 2.66 -4.61
C ARG A 11 11.70 1.96 -3.30
N THR A 12 10.70 1.51 -2.55
CA THR A 12 10.88 0.78 -1.29
C THR A 12 10.54 -0.69 -1.48
N ASP A 13 11.32 -1.56 -0.86
CA ASP A 13 11.05 -2.99 -0.85
C ASP A 13 9.75 -3.31 -0.09
N ALA A 14 9.20 -4.50 -0.32
CA ALA A 14 8.02 -4.97 0.41
C ALA A 14 8.29 -5.00 1.92
N MET A 15 7.34 -4.46 2.69
CA MET A 15 7.40 -4.34 4.13
C MET A 15 6.34 -5.21 4.79
N SER A 16 6.37 -5.33 6.11
CA SER A 16 5.39 -6.12 6.85
C SER A 16 4.87 -5.44 8.10
N VAL A 17 3.60 -5.71 8.43
CA VAL A 17 2.92 -5.23 9.63
C VAL A 17 2.23 -6.39 10.34
N ASN A 18 2.13 -6.33 11.67
CA ASN A 18 1.38 -7.30 12.47
C ASN A 18 0.05 -6.69 12.91
N VAL A 19 -1.05 -7.41 12.70
CA VAL A 19 -2.43 -7.01 13.05
C VAL A 19 -3.23 -8.25 13.49
N GLU A 20 -4.35 -8.11 14.19
CA GLU A 20 -5.22 -9.25 14.51
C GLU A 20 -6.10 -9.62 13.30
N ARG A 21 -6.66 -10.84 13.27
CA ARG A 21 -7.51 -11.26 12.14
C ARG A 21 -8.91 -10.66 12.19
N SER A 22 -9.38 -10.34 13.40
CA SER A 22 -10.68 -9.75 13.67
C SER A 22 -10.68 -8.22 13.62
N ASP A 23 -9.53 -7.59 13.38
CA ASP A 23 -9.46 -6.14 13.22
C ASP A 23 -10.14 -5.72 11.91
N ASP A 24 -10.57 -4.46 11.84
CA ASP A 24 -11.09 -3.87 10.61
C ASP A 24 -9.95 -3.37 9.72
N VAL A 25 -10.23 -3.21 8.42
CA VAL A 25 -9.27 -2.65 7.44
C VAL A 25 -8.79 -1.24 7.84
N SER A 26 -9.60 -0.47 8.56
CA SER A 26 -9.19 0.83 9.11
C SER A 26 -8.02 0.74 10.10
N ASP A 27 -8.03 -0.25 10.99
CA ASP A 27 -6.94 -0.48 11.95
C ASP A 27 -5.66 -0.94 11.25
N LEU A 28 -5.80 -1.72 10.18
CA LEU A 28 -4.67 -2.07 9.31
C LEU A 28 -4.01 -0.83 8.70
N LEU A 29 -4.80 0.13 8.20
CA LEU A 29 -4.25 1.38 7.67
C LEU A 29 -3.49 2.15 8.76
N ALA A 30 -4.07 2.27 9.95
CA ALA A 30 -3.43 2.94 11.07
C ALA A 30 -2.09 2.26 11.45
N ALA A 31 -2.05 0.93 11.49
CA ALA A 31 -0.83 0.16 11.78
C ALA A 31 0.26 0.36 10.71
N ILE A 32 -0.12 0.39 9.42
CA ILE A 32 0.83 0.68 8.32
C ILE A 32 1.41 2.09 8.44
N LYS A 33 0.58 3.11 8.73
CA LYS A 33 1.08 4.48 8.92
C LYS A 33 1.99 4.60 10.14
N ALA A 34 1.62 3.96 11.25
CA ALA A 34 2.41 3.97 12.49
C ALA A 34 3.77 3.30 12.32
N SER A 35 3.87 2.25 11.47
CA SER A 35 5.15 1.61 11.15
C SER A 35 6.04 2.43 10.19
N ASN A 36 5.46 3.38 9.44
CA ASN A 36 6.17 4.21 8.46
C ASN A 36 5.84 5.71 8.58
N PRO A 37 6.08 6.32 9.75
CA PRO A 37 5.62 7.68 10.02
C PRO A 37 6.23 8.73 9.10
N PHE A 38 7.48 8.52 8.65
CA PHE A 38 8.14 9.44 7.71
C PHE A 38 7.54 9.38 6.31
N THR A 39 7.17 8.20 5.83
CA THR A 39 6.59 8.01 4.49
C THR A 39 5.19 8.62 4.39
N PHE A 40 4.42 8.54 5.48
CA PHE A 40 3.04 9.03 5.54
C PHE A 40 2.90 10.38 6.24
N ALA A 41 4.00 11.09 6.50
CA ALA A 41 3.98 12.38 7.16
C ALA A 41 3.17 13.41 6.35
N GLY A 42 2.10 13.93 6.94
CA GLY A 42 1.23 14.92 6.30
C GLY A 42 0.29 14.36 5.22
N ILE A 43 0.11 13.03 5.17
CA ILE A 43 -0.87 12.38 4.29
C ILE A 43 -2.11 12.01 5.12
N ASP A 44 -3.27 12.52 4.72
CA ASP A 44 -4.55 12.19 5.36
C ASP A 44 -4.99 10.75 5.05
N ASP A 45 -5.68 10.11 5.98
CA ASP A 45 -6.13 8.71 5.83
C ASP A 45 -7.03 8.51 4.60
N ILE A 46 -7.86 9.51 4.27
CA ILE A 46 -8.73 9.48 3.10
C ILE A 46 -7.94 9.44 1.78
N MET A 47 -6.70 9.94 1.79
CA MET A 47 -5.82 9.90 0.63
C MET A 47 -5.10 8.58 0.51
N VAL A 48 -5.16 7.67 1.49
CA VAL A 48 -4.50 6.37 1.39
C VAL A 48 -5.55 5.29 1.14
N LYS A 49 -5.33 4.54 0.07
CA LYS A 49 -6.17 3.41 -0.33
C LYS A 49 -5.37 2.12 -0.26
N LEU A 50 -5.99 1.10 0.32
CA LEU A 50 -5.45 -0.25 0.42
C LEU A 50 -6.11 -1.09 -0.66
N TYR A 51 -5.33 -1.90 -1.37
CA TYR A 51 -5.81 -2.81 -2.39
C TYR A 51 -5.26 -4.20 -2.11
N LEU A 52 -5.99 -5.24 -2.52
CA LEU A 52 -5.42 -6.58 -2.57
C LEU A 52 -4.33 -6.63 -3.65
N ALA A 53 -3.24 -7.32 -3.36
CA ALA A 53 -2.20 -7.60 -4.35
C ALA A 53 -2.60 -8.76 -5.27
N THR A 54 -3.76 -8.63 -5.92
CA THR A 54 -4.31 -9.63 -6.85
C THR A 54 -4.39 -9.05 -8.26
N GLN A 55 -4.11 -9.89 -9.25
CA GLN A 55 -4.31 -9.60 -10.66
C GLN A 55 -5.80 -9.72 -11.04
N ASN A 56 -6.13 -9.32 -12.28
CA ASN A 56 -7.52 -9.32 -12.77
C ASN A 56 -8.15 -10.71 -12.89
N ASP A 57 -7.33 -11.74 -12.94
CA ASP A 57 -7.75 -13.15 -12.93
C ASP A 57 -7.97 -13.69 -11.50
N GLY A 58 -7.72 -12.87 -10.47
CA GLY A 58 -7.80 -13.25 -9.07
C GLY A 58 -6.54 -13.93 -8.53
N GLU A 59 -5.49 -14.09 -9.35
CA GLU A 59 -4.22 -14.64 -8.89
C GLU A 59 -3.43 -13.61 -8.07
N TRP A 60 -2.62 -14.10 -7.13
CA TRP A 60 -1.79 -13.23 -6.31
C TRP A 60 -0.58 -12.76 -7.08
N PHE A 61 -0.22 -11.52 -6.80
CA PHE A 61 0.94 -10.91 -7.36
C PHE A 61 2.22 -11.45 -6.72
N ASP A 62 3.17 -11.91 -7.54
CA ASP A 62 4.48 -12.29 -7.05
C ASP A 62 5.32 -11.04 -6.78
N ALA A 63 6.01 -11.00 -5.65
CA ALA A 63 6.89 -9.88 -5.32
C ALA A 63 8.08 -9.78 -6.27
N ASP A 64 8.55 -10.88 -6.85
CA ASP A 64 9.69 -10.86 -7.76
C ASP A 64 9.29 -10.57 -9.22
N ALA A 65 7.99 -10.36 -9.48
CA ALA A 65 7.50 -10.11 -10.83
C ALA A 65 7.99 -8.75 -11.36
N PRO A 66 8.26 -8.61 -12.67
CA PRO A 66 8.63 -7.33 -13.29
C PRO A 66 7.65 -6.20 -12.98
N GLN A 67 6.36 -6.54 -12.84
CA GLN A 67 5.30 -5.62 -12.51
C GLN A 67 5.49 -4.98 -11.11
N THR A 68 6.17 -5.65 -10.15
CA THR A 68 6.46 -5.06 -8.83
C THR A 68 7.33 -3.83 -8.97
N THR A 69 8.35 -3.91 -9.83
CA THR A 69 9.19 -2.76 -10.17
C THR A 69 8.39 -1.63 -10.78
N ALA A 70 7.50 -1.94 -11.73
CA ALA A 70 6.62 -0.94 -12.35
C ALA A 70 5.67 -0.29 -11.32
N LEU A 71 5.12 -1.05 -10.37
CA LEU A 71 4.32 -0.52 -9.26
C LEU A 71 5.15 0.38 -8.34
N MET A 72 6.38 -0.01 -7.98
CA MET A 72 7.30 0.82 -7.19
C MET A 72 7.65 2.13 -7.89
N GLU A 73 7.81 2.10 -9.21
CA GLU A 73 8.05 3.29 -10.02
C GLU A 73 6.79 4.15 -10.22
N GLY A 74 5.61 3.62 -9.90
CA GLY A 74 4.33 4.29 -10.10
C GLY A 74 3.93 4.37 -11.57
N ASP A 75 4.31 3.38 -12.38
CA ASP A 75 3.89 3.28 -13.77
C ASP A 75 2.37 3.26 -13.87
N LYS A 76 1.81 4.26 -14.56
CA LYS A 76 0.37 4.50 -14.59
C LYS A 76 -0.41 3.31 -15.14
N ALA A 77 0.08 2.67 -16.20
CA ALA A 77 -0.62 1.56 -16.83
C ALA A 77 -0.70 0.35 -15.90
N THR A 78 0.41 0.02 -15.24
CA THR A 78 0.49 -1.07 -14.26
C THR A 78 -0.37 -0.78 -13.02
N VAL A 79 -0.31 0.45 -12.50
CA VAL A 79 -1.13 0.86 -11.35
C VAL A 79 -2.62 0.79 -11.66
N ASP A 80 -3.05 1.33 -12.80
CA ASP A 80 -4.46 1.32 -13.20
C ASP A 80 -4.94 -0.12 -13.48
N ALA A 81 -4.06 -1.01 -13.96
CA ALA A 81 -4.39 -2.40 -14.22
C ALA A 81 -4.56 -3.24 -12.95
N ILE A 82 -3.76 -2.99 -11.90
CA ILE A 82 -3.71 -3.83 -10.68
C ILE A 82 -4.54 -3.23 -9.54
N CYS A 83 -4.50 -1.91 -9.32
CA CYS A 83 -5.20 -1.25 -8.22
C CYS A 83 -6.64 -0.88 -8.62
N GLN A 84 -7.47 -1.89 -8.90
CA GLN A 84 -8.84 -1.68 -9.38
C GLN A 84 -9.88 -1.49 -8.27
N THR A 85 -9.81 -2.30 -7.22
CA THR A 85 -10.80 -2.31 -6.14
C THR A 85 -10.12 -2.08 -4.80
N ASP A 86 -10.43 -0.95 -4.16
CA ASP A 86 -9.95 -0.67 -2.81
C ASP A 86 -10.68 -1.52 -1.77
N LEU A 87 -9.95 -1.89 -0.73
CA LEU A 87 -10.52 -2.52 0.45
C LEU A 87 -11.41 -1.51 1.16
N ASN A 88 -12.62 -1.94 1.53
CA ASN A 88 -13.51 -1.14 2.35
C ASN A 88 -12.97 -1.09 3.78
N GLN A 89 -12.82 0.12 4.33
CA GLN A 89 -12.26 0.35 5.66
C GLN A 89 -13.12 -0.21 6.80
N GLN A 90 -14.41 -0.49 6.54
CA GLN A 90 -15.34 -1.07 7.51
C GLN A 90 -15.40 -2.60 7.48
N ASP A 91 -14.70 -3.25 6.54
CA ASP A 91 -14.70 -4.70 6.46
C ASP A 91 -13.69 -5.27 7.47
N LEU A 92 -14.01 -6.46 7.97
CA LEU A 92 -13.09 -7.24 8.81
C LEU A 92 -11.98 -7.84 7.94
N LEU A 93 -10.76 -7.88 8.48
CA LEU A 93 -9.63 -8.46 7.77
C LEU A 93 -9.81 -9.96 7.45
N GLU A 94 -10.52 -10.71 8.29
CA GLU A 94 -10.80 -12.12 8.04
C GLU A 94 -11.57 -12.39 6.75
N GLN A 95 -12.36 -11.42 6.26
CA GLN A 95 -13.11 -11.54 5.00
C GLN A 95 -12.20 -11.51 3.77
N HIS A 96 -11.02 -10.90 3.92
CA HIS A 96 -10.06 -10.68 2.85
C HIS A 96 -8.86 -11.64 2.94
N PHE A 97 -8.56 -12.17 4.15
CA PHE A 97 -7.31 -12.88 4.44
C PHE A 97 -7.50 -14.19 5.24
N HIS A 98 -7.77 -15.30 4.53
CA HIS A 98 -8.00 -16.61 5.17
C HIS A 98 -6.75 -17.50 5.39
N SER A 99 -5.69 -17.37 4.56
CA SER A 99 -4.44 -18.15 4.69
C SER A 99 -3.26 -17.45 4.01
N LEU A 100 -2.20 -17.12 4.77
CA LEU A 100 -1.13 -16.22 4.30
C LEU A 100 0.29 -16.74 4.60
N GLU A 101 0.54 -18.03 4.48
CA GLU A 101 1.84 -18.58 4.89
C GLU A 101 2.95 -18.48 3.81
N THR A 102 2.62 -18.21 2.53
CA THR A 102 3.61 -18.27 1.43
C THR A 102 3.50 -17.18 0.34
N ARG A 103 2.63 -16.18 0.46
CA ARG A 103 2.49 -15.13 -0.56
C ARG A 103 3.34 -13.91 -0.17
N LYS A 104 4.23 -13.44 -1.05
CA LYS A 104 5.23 -12.42 -0.68
C LYS A 104 4.65 -11.01 -0.50
N ILE A 105 3.58 -10.66 -1.21
CA ILE A 105 2.83 -9.40 -1.03
C ILE A 105 1.34 -9.75 -0.91
N HIS A 106 0.65 -9.10 0.03
CA HIS A 106 -0.79 -9.28 0.21
C HIS A 106 -1.57 -7.99 -0.07
N LEU A 107 -0.91 -6.84 0.08
CA LEU A 107 -1.53 -5.53 0.02
C LEU A 107 -0.71 -4.59 -0.84
N LEU A 108 -1.40 -3.72 -1.58
CA LEU A 108 -0.82 -2.56 -2.22
C LEU A 108 -1.34 -1.31 -1.51
N VAL A 109 -0.43 -0.43 -1.12
CA VAL A 109 -0.74 0.84 -0.46
C VAL A 109 -0.47 1.94 -1.46
N ARG A 110 -1.53 2.66 -1.82
CA ARG A 110 -1.46 3.75 -2.79
C ARG A 110 -2.00 5.01 -2.15
N ALA A 111 -1.25 6.11 -2.21
CA ALA A 111 -1.85 7.41 -1.95
C ALA A 111 -2.50 7.94 -3.24
N VAL A 112 -3.75 8.37 -3.11
CA VAL A 112 -4.61 8.91 -4.15
C VAL A 112 -4.91 10.34 -3.74
N ASP A 113 -4.15 11.29 -4.28
CA ASP A 113 -4.59 12.68 -4.32
C ASP A 113 -5.46 12.86 -5.57
N ALA A 114 -6.42 13.77 -5.52
CA ALA A 114 -7.32 14.11 -6.62
C ALA A 114 -6.60 14.83 -7.79
N GLY A 115 -5.43 14.35 -8.21
CA GLY A 115 -4.73 14.84 -9.41
C GLY A 115 -3.20 14.87 -9.39
N LYS A 116 -2.48 14.24 -8.44
CA LYS A 116 -0.99 14.29 -8.41
C LYS A 116 -0.31 12.92 -8.22
N PRO A 117 0.83 12.67 -8.90
CA PRO A 117 1.62 11.45 -8.69
C PRO A 117 2.23 11.39 -7.29
N LEU A 118 2.28 10.19 -6.69
CA LEU A 118 2.77 9.96 -5.33
C LEU A 118 4.18 10.54 -5.07
N ILE A 119 5.07 10.47 -6.07
CA ILE A 119 6.42 11.03 -5.95
C ILE A 119 6.39 12.52 -5.61
N GLN A 120 5.38 13.27 -6.05
CA GLN A 120 5.21 14.70 -5.74
C GLN A 120 4.61 14.94 -4.35
N LEU A 121 3.80 14.02 -3.83
CA LEU A 121 3.24 14.09 -2.47
C LEU A 121 4.33 13.74 -1.44
N ILE A 122 5.08 12.68 -1.70
CA ILE A 122 6.18 12.23 -0.84
C ILE A 122 7.36 13.21 -0.91
N ALA A 123 7.75 13.70 -2.10
CA ALA A 123 8.81 14.70 -2.25
C ALA A 123 8.49 16.06 -1.59
N LYS A 124 7.20 16.40 -1.45
CA LYS A 124 6.79 17.61 -0.71
C LYS A 124 6.99 17.49 0.80
N SER A 125 6.78 16.30 1.37
CA SER A 125 7.00 16.05 2.81
C SER A 125 8.49 16.01 3.19
N SER A 126 9.36 15.70 2.22
CA SER A 126 10.80 15.50 2.41
C SER A 126 11.65 16.75 2.11
N LYS A 127 11.03 17.95 2.08
CA LYS A 127 11.79 19.20 1.94
C LYS A 127 12.80 19.29 3.09
N PRO A 128 14.11 19.52 2.83
CA PRO A 128 15.07 19.69 3.91
C PRO A 128 14.64 20.89 4.75
N ARG A 129 14.70 20.77 6.08
CA ARG A 129 14.93 21.94 6.92
C ARG A 129 16.24 22.56 6.44
N SER A 130 16.14 23.50 5.51
CA SER A 130 17.25 24.40 5.22
C SER A 130 17.41 25.23 6.47
N GLY A 131 18.45 24.92 7.25
CA GLY A 131 19.05 25.94 8.11
C GLY A 131 19.45 27.11 7.22
N VAL A 132 19.04 28.32 7.60
CA VAL A 132 19.78 29.23 8.49
C VAL A 132 18.74 30.07 9.24
#